data_AF-A0AA96EFL4-F1
#
_entry.id   AF-A0AA96EFL4-F1
#
_cell.length_a   1.000
_cell.length_b   1.000
_cell.length_c   1.000
_cell.angle_alpha   90.00
_cell.angle_beta   90.00
_cell.angle_gamma   90.00
#
_symmetry.space_group_name_H-M   'P 1'
#
loop_
_entity.id
_entity.type
_entity.pdbx_description
1 polymer ?
#
loop_
_entity_poly.entity_id
_entity_poly.type
_entity_poly.pdbx_seq_one_letter_code
_entity_poly.pdbx_strand_id
1 'polypeptide(L)'
;MQIDNEVFENCLPKGVSWDEQAFVFCEFRNIVGEGTHISSIFVDCGFDQCDMYWGMFNIATFVGVSFRHCVFRGCLFPDCRFVECRFEACLFTVDSFGAGCDFRDSRWYGCTQDGTHGLSTALVPFASGDGKRARG
;
A
#
# COMPACT_ATOMS: atom_id res chain seq x y z
N MET A 1 2.98 5.19 17.98
CA MET A 1 2.03 6.27 18.39
C MET A 1 0.89 6.30 17.38
N GLN A 2 -0.31 6.70 17.78
CA GLN A 2 -1.42 6.88 16.84
C GLN A 2 -1.44 8.32 16.32
N ILE A 3 -1.61 8.48 15.01
CA ILE A 3 -1.63 9.75 14.29
C ILE A 3 -2.87 9.73 13.40
N ASP A 4 -3.75 10.72 13.58
CA ASP A 4 -5.08 10.71 12.98
C ASP A 4 -5.33 11.98 12.14
N ASN A 5 -5.97 11.83 10.97
CA ASN A 5 -6.47 12.93 10.14
C ASN A 5 -5.41 13.94 9.67
N GLU A 6 -4.16 13.50 9.52
CA GLU A 6 -3.06 14.37 9.07
C GLU A 6 -2.85 14.27 7.56
N VAL A 7 -2.35 15.37 6.96
CA VAL A 7 -1.91 15.40 5.56
C VAL A 7 -0.40 15.65 5.52
N PHE A 8 0.32 14.69 4.99
CA PHE A 8 1.77 14.73 4.79
C PHE A 8 2.08 15.00 3.32
N GLU A 9 2.69 16.14 3.03
CA GLU A 9 3.00 16.58 1.67
C GLU A 9 4.53 16.64 1.50
N ASN A 10 5.05 15.98 0.46
CA ASN A 10 6.47 15.87 0.10
C ASN A 10 7.37 15.11 1.08
N CYS A 11 7.14 15.20 2.40
CA CYS A 11 7.88 14.44 3.40
C CYS A 11 7.11 14.28 4.72
N LEU A 12 7.58 13.37 5.58
CA LEU A 12 7.15 13.33 6.98
C LEU A 12 7.83 14.46 7.80
N PRO A 13 7.12 15.08 8.75
CA PRO A 13 7.72 16.07 9.63
C PRO A 13 8.72 15.41 10.59
N LYS A 14 9.66 16.23 11.08
CA LYS A 14 10.65 15.78 12.07
C LYS A 14 9.95 15.19 13.30
N GLY A 15 10.32 13.97 13.67
CA GLY A 15 9.79 13.27 14.84
C GLY A 15 8.65 12.30 14.52
N VAL A 16 8.14 12.29 13.29
CA VAL A 16 7.25 11.24 12.79
C VAL A 16 8.08 10.25 11.96
N SER A 17 7.98 8.97 12.30
CA SER A 17 8.64 7.86 11.59
C SER A 17 7.61 7.02 10.84
N TRP A 18 8.09 6.25 9.86
CA TRP A 18 7.31 5.21 9.19
C TRP A 18 7.23 3.89 9.96
N ASP A 19 8.00 3.78 11.04
CA ASP A 19 8.09 2.59 11.88
C ASP A 19 7.31 2.75 13.17
N GLU A 20 6.65 1.68 13.60
CA GLU A 20 5.96 1.55 14.89
C GLU A 20 4.89 2.64 15.16
N GLN A 21 4.24 3.12 14.10
CA GLN A 21 3.10 4.03 14.17
C GLN A 21 1.78 3.34 13.79
N ALA A 22 0.68 4.00 14.16
CA ALA A 22 -0.63 3.74 13.60
C ALA A 22 -1.12 5.05 12.96
N PHE A 23 -1.27 5.06 11.64
CA PHE A 23 -1.86 6.17 10.91
C PHE A 23 -3.32 5.85 10.61
N VAL A 24 -4.23 6.77 10.93
CA VAL A 24 -5.67 6.58 10.70
C VAL A 24 -6.23 7.81 10.00
N PHE A 25 -6.95 7.61 8.88
CA PHE A 25 -7.52 8.71 8.08
C PHE A 25 -6.48 9.74 7.60
N CYS A 26 -5.22 9.33 7.45
CA CYS A 26 -4.14 10.21 7.01
C CYS A 26 -3.95 10.16 5.48
N GLU A 27 -3.47 11.25 4.90
CA GLU A 27 -3.10 11.34 3.49
C GLU A 27 -1.61 11.60 3.33
N PHE A 28 -0.94 10.81 2.49
CA PHE A 28 0.46 10.96 2.13
C PHE A 28 0.55 11.32 0.65
N ARG A 29 1.10 12.49 0.35
CA ARG A 29 1.09 13.06 -1.01
C ARG A 29 2.48 13.45 -1.43
N ASN A 30 2.83 13.11 -2.68
CA ASN A 30 4.10 13.50 -3.28
C ASN A 30 5.32 13.07 -2.46
N ILE A 31 5.19 12.02 -1.64
CA ILE A 31 6.29 11.51 -0.84
C ILE A 31 7.27 10.81 -1.76
N VAL A 32 8.54 11.22 -1.71
CA VAL A 32 9.64 10.51 -2.34
C VAL A 32 10.45 9.81 -1.25
N GLY A 33 10.52 8.49 -1.32
CA GLY A 33 11.26 7.65 -0.38
C GLY A 33 12.30 6.80 -1.09
N GLU A 34 13.54 6.86 -0.61
CA GLU A 34 14.63 5.97 -1.05
C GLU A 34 15.10 5.14 0.15
N GLY A 35 15.06 3.81 0.03
CA GLY A 35 15.52 2.89 1.07
C GLY A 35 14.73 2.99 2.38
N THR A 36 13.50 3.48 2.35
CA THR A 36 12.69 3.73 3.55
C THR A 36 12.21 2.44 4.18
N HIS A 37 12.35 2.32 5.50
CA HIS A 37 11.76 1.24 6.28
C HIS A 37 10.37 1.65 6.76
N ILE A 38 9.39 0.78 6.55
CA ILE A 38 7.98 1.05 6.86
C ILE A 38 7.41 -0.20 7.54
N SER A 39 7.10 -0.08 8.83
CA SER A 39 6.56 -1.17 9.65
C SER A 39 5.31 -0.78 10.46
N SER A 40 4.66 0.31 10.03
CA SER A 40 3.46 0.85 10.68
C SER A 40 2.17 0.18 10.22
N ILE A 41 1.09 0.52 10.94
CA ILE A 41 -0.29 0.21 10.58
C ILE A 41 -0.90 1.45 9.93
N PHE A 42 -1.64 1.24 8.84
CA PHE A 42 -2.38 2.28 8.11
C PHE A 42 -3.83 1.86 8.00
N VAL A 43 -4.74 2.70 8.49
CA VAL A 43 -6.19 2.46 8.49
C VAL A 43 -6.87 3.60 7.77
N ASP A 44 -7.62 3.29 6.70
CA ASP A 44 -8.36 4.26 5.89
C ASP A 44 -7.52 5.47 5.46
N CYS A 45 -6.25 5.20 5.12
CA CYS A 45 -5.31 6.22 4.65
C CYS A 45 -5.25 6.27 3.12
N GLY A 46 -4.78 7.40 2.59
CA GLY A 46 -4.47 7.58 1.17
C GLY A 46 -2.97 7.79 0.93
N PHE A 47 -2.45 7.18 -0.12
CA PHE A 47 -1.15 7.51 -0.69
C PHE A 47 -1.38 7.98 -2.13
N ASP A 48 -0.96 9.18 -2.46
CA ASP A 48 -1.17 9.76 -3.79
C ASP A 48 0.12 10.35 -4.35
N GLN A 49 0.46 9.98 -5.59
CA GLN A 49 1.65 10.47 -6.28
C GLN A 49 2.96 10.23 -5.50
N CYS A 50 3.00 9.17 -4.68
CA CYS A 50 4.20 8.79 -3.95
C CYS A 50 5.15 7.96 -4.82
N ASP A 51 6.44 8.22 -4.70
CA ASP A 51 7.50 7.51 -5.41
C ASP A 51 8.43 6.83 -4.39
N MET A 52 8.46 5.51 -4.40
CA MET A 52 9.25 4.68 -3.50
C MET A 52 10.26 3.86 -4.28
N TYR A 53 11.54 4.11 -4.04
CA TYR A 53 12.65 3.33 -4.57
C TYR A 53 13.29 2.54 -3.43
N TRP A 54 13.34 1.20 -3.56
CA TRP A 54 13.88 0.31 -2.52
C TRP A 54 13.23 0.46 -1.15
N GLY A 55 11.94 0.83 -1.12
CA GLY A 55 11.17 0.85 0.13
C GLY A 55 11.00 -0.57 0.68
N MET A 56 11.17 -0.72 1.99
CA MET A 56 10.99 -1.97 2.73
C MET A 56 9.79 -1.85 3.67
N PHE A 57 8.66 -2.37 3.22
CA PHE A 57 7.41 -2.45 3.94
C PHE A 57 7.40 -3.76 4.74
N ASN A 58 8.20 -3.86 5.80
CA ASN A 58 8.29 -5.09 6.58
C ASN A 58 7.12 -5.17 7.54
N ILE A 59 6.37 -6.28 7.54
CA ILE A 59 5.27 -6.56 8.49
C ILE A 59 4.18 -5.48 8.58
N ALA A 60 4.18 -4.52 7.66
CA ALA A 60 3.22 -3.41 7.65
C ALA A 60 1.80 -3.92 7.38
N THR A 61 0.82 -3.26 7.98
CA THR A 61 -0.60 -3.62 7.83
C THR A 61 -1.36 -2.45 7.25
N PHE A 62 -2.08 -2.71 6.16
CA PHE A 62 -2.90 -1.75 5.42
C PHE A 62 -4.35 -2.22 5.45
N VAL A 63 -5.24 -1.39 5.97
CA VAL A 63 -6.68 -1.65 6.07
C VAL A 63 -7.42 -0.50 5.41
N GLY A 64 -8.20 -0.76 4.36
CA GLY A 64 -8.95 0.27 3.64
C GLY A 64 -8.09 1.30 2.89
N VAL A 65 -6.79 1.03 2.72
CA VAL A 65 -5.84 2.01 2.16
C VAL A 65 -5.99 2.13 0.65
N SER A 66 -5.95 3.36 0.14
CA SER A 66 -5.97 3.67 -1.28
C SER A 66 -4.60 4.19 -1.72
N PHE A 67 -3.92 3.45 -2.59
CA PHE A 67 -2.72 3.87 -3.30
C PHE A 67 -3.12 4.36 -4.68
N ARG A 68 -2.78 5.60 -5.02
CA ARG A 68 -3.17 6.28 -6.25
C ARG A 68 -1.96 6.90 -6.91
N HIS A 69 -1.76 6.63 -8.21
CA HIS A 69 -0.66 7.22 -8.98
C HIS A 69 0.74 7.01 -8.34
N CYS A 70 0.89 5.96 -7.53
CA CYS A 70 2.15 5.68 -6.84
C CYS A 70 3.08 4.85 -7.72
N VAL A 71 4.38 5.06 -7.55
CA VAL A 71 5.42 4.27 -8.20
C VAL A 71 6.24 3.54 -7.14
N PHE A 72 6.40 2.23 -7.31
CA PHE A 72 7.22 1.38 -6.47
C PHE A 72 8.29 0.71 -7.35
N ARG A 73 9.57 0.89 -7.02
CA ARG A 73 10.68 0.33 -7.80
C ARG A 73 11.58 -0.52 -6.90
N GLY A 74 11.62 -1.82 -7.18
CA GLY A 74 12.36 -2.79 -6.36
C GLY A 74 11.99 -2.75 -4.87
N CYS A 75 10.73 -2.44 -4.55
CA CYS A 75 10.26 -2.38 -3.17
C CYS A 75 9.95 -3.79 -2.64
N LEU A 76 10.17 -3.98 -1.34
CA LEU A 76 9.89 -5.24 -0.66
C LEU A 76 8.72 -5.06 0.28
N PHE A 77 7.78 -5.99 0.24
CA PHE A 77 6.61 -6.08 1.12
C PHE A 77 6.57 -7.46 1.77
N PRO A 78 7.57 -7.87 2.56
CA PRO A 78 7.53 -9.17 3.22
C PRO A 78 6.55 -9.15 4.39
N ASP A 79 5.75 -10.22 4.49
CA ASP A 79 4.84 -10.45 5.63
C ASP A 79 3.80 -9.34 5.86
N CYS A 80 3.48 -8.55 4.83
CA CYS A 80 2.44 -7.53 4.91
C CYS A 80 1.03 -8.11 4.92
N ARG A 81 0.10 -7.31 5.44
CA ARG A 81 -1.34 -7.57 5.31
C ARG A 81 -2.00 -6.42 4.58
N PHE A 82 -2.67 -6.74 3.48
CA PHE A 82 -3.52 -5.82 2.73
C PHE A 82 -4.97 -6.27 2.88
N VAL A 83 -5.79 -5.45 3.51
CA VAL A 83 -7.21 -5.71 3.73
C VAL A 83 -7.99 -4.57 3.09
N GLU A 84 -8.85 -4.89 2.13
CA GLU A 84 -9.73 -3.94 1.44
C GLU A 84 -8.98 -2.75 0.81
N CYS A 85 -7.74 -2.97 0.39
CA CYS A 85 -6.91 -1.94 -0.22
C CYS A 85 -7.21 -1.79 -1.71
N ARG A 86 -7.01 -0.58 -2.22
CA ARG A 86 -7.18 -0.24 -3.64
C ARG A 86 -5.87 0.29 -4.22
N PHE A 87 -5.51 -0.22 -5.40
CA PHE A 87 -4.37 0.25 -6.18
C PHE A 87 -4.88 0.83 -7.50
N GLU A 88 -4.82 2.14 -7.64
CA GLU A 88 -5.40 2.89 -8.75
C GLU A 88 -4.29 3.61 -9.52
N ALA A 89 -4.12 3.26 -10.80
CA ALA A 89 -3.08 3.83 -11.65
C ALA A 89 -1.66 3.76 -11.06
N CYS A 90 -1.36 2.69 -10.30
CA CYS A 90 -0.04 2.48 -9.70
C CYS A 90 0.91 1.75 -10.66
N LEU A 91 2.21 1.93 -10.44
CA LEU A 91 3.25 1.26 -11.22
C LEU A 91 4.24 0.55 -10.29
N PHE A 92 4.39 -0.76 -10.47
CA PHE A 92 5.42 -1.58 -9.82
C PHE A 92 6.47 -1.94 -10.87
N THR A 93 7.68 -1.40 -10.77
CA THR A 93 8.77 -1.68 -11.71
C THR A 93 9.96 -2.35 -11.05
N VAL A 94 10.91 -2.75 -11.89
CA VAL A 94 12.25 -3.12 -11.46
C VAL A 94 13.04 -1.90 -10.97
N ASP A 95 14.02 -2.15 -10.13
CA ASP A 95 15.07 -1.19 -9.76
C ASP A 95 16.17 -1.08 -10.82
N SER A 96 17.22 -0.33 -10.51
CA SER A 96 18.37 -0.13 -11.39
C SER A 96 19.21 -1.39 -11.65
N PHE A 97 19.00 -2.46 -10.88
CA PHE A 97 19.68 -3.74 -11.00
C PHE A 97 18.79 -4.84 -11.60
N GLY A 98 17.56 -4.50 -12.00
CA GLY A 98 16.60 -5.41 -12.61
C GLY A 98 15.76 -6.22 -11.61
N ALA A 99 15.84 -5.94 -10.31
CA ALA A 99 15.02 -6.61 -9.30
C ALA A 99 13.64 -5.93 -9.20
N GLY A 100 12.57 -6.72 -9.35
CA GLY A 100 11.19 -6.27 -9.22
C GLY A 100 10.72 -6.08 -7.77
N CYS A 101 9.48 -5.66 -7.60
CA CYS A 101 8.86 -5.65 -6.28
C CYS A 101 8.54 -7.08 -5.80
N ASP A 102 8.72 -7.33 -4.51
CA ASP A 102 8.48 -8.65 -3.89
C ASP A 102 7.41 -8.54 -2.79
N PHE A 103 6.47 -9.48 -2.81
CA PHE A 103 5.36 -9.59 -1.86
C PHE A 103 5.36 -10.94 -1.13
N ARG A 104 6.53 -11.58 -0.98
CA ARG A 104 6.67 -12.84 -0.28
C ARG A 104 5.95 -12.82 1.07
N ASP A 105 5.23 -13.90 1.36
CA ASP A 105 4.48 -14.11 2.61
C ASP A 105 3.39 -13.08 2.93
N SER A 106 3.18 -12.08 2.05
CA SER A 106 2.10 -11.11 2.18
C SER A 106 0.74 -11.73 1.90
N ARG A 107 -0.27 -11.21 2.58
CA ARG A 107 -1.65 -11.66 2.45
C ARG A 107 -2.55 -10.53 1.97
N TRP A 108 -3.50 -10.89 1.11
CA TRP A 108 -4.39 -9.97 0.43
C TRP A 108 -5.84 -10.41 0.63
N TYR A 109 -6.67 -9.51 1.12
CA TYR A 109 -8.06 -9.76 1.42
C TYR A 109 -8.91 -8.67 0.80
N GLY A 110 -9.74 -9.01 -0.19
CA GLY A 110 -10.67 -8.03 -0.76
C GLY A 110 -10.03 -6.86 -1.50
N CYS A 111 -8.77 -7.00 -1.91
CA CYS A 111 -8.05 -5.93 -2.57
C CYS A 111 -8.43 -5.85 -4.05
N THR A 112 -8.34 -4.65 -4.61
CA THR A 112 -8.64 -4.39 -6.03
C THR A 112 -7.53 -3.59 -6.67
N GLN A 113 -7.43 -3.71 -7.99
CA GLN A 113 -6.55 -2.87 -8.78
C GLN A 113 -7.25 -2.40 -10.06
N ASP A 114 -7.04 -1.14 -10.41
CA ASP A 114 -7.51 -0.55 -11.66
C ASP A 114 -6.38 0.30 -12.26
N GLY A 115 -6.17 0.20 -13.57
CA GLY A 115 -5.06 0.87 -14.27
C GLY A 115 -3.66 0.61 -13.71
N THR A 116 -3.48 -0.39 -12.85
CA THR A 116 -2.21 -0.69 -12.18
C THR A 116 -1.39 -1.68 -12.98
N HIS A 117 -0.07 -1.43 -13.06
CA HIS A 117 0.86 -2.23 -13.85
C HIS A 117 2.00 -2.79 -13.01
N GLY A 118 2.44 -4.01 -13.33
CA GLY A 118 3.59 -4.67 -12.70
C GLY A 118 3.31 -5.31 -11.33
N LEU A 119 2.11 -5.16 -10.77
CA LEU A 119 1.70 -5.92 -9.59
C LEU A 119 1.41 -7.37 -10.00
N SER A 120 2.39 -8.25 -9.81
CA SER A 120 2.32 -9.66 -10.25
C SER A 120 1.54 -10.58 -9.30
N THR A 121 0.82 -10.03 -8.33
CA THR A 121 0.03 -10.80 -7.37
C THR A 121 -1.41 -10.94 -7.84
N ALA A 122 -1.96 -12.15 -7.75
CA ALA A 122 -3.38 -12.38 -7.93
C ALA A 122 -4.16 -11.78 -6.74
N LEU A 123 -4.80 -10.63 -6.95
CA LEU A 123 -5.70 -10.07 -5.95
C LEU A 123 -6.96 -10.93 -5.88
N VAL A 124 -7.32 -11.35 -4.67
CA VAL A 124 -8.57 -12.07 -4.44
C VAL A 124 -9.63 -11.04 -4.08
N PRO A 125 -10.53 -10.66 -5.02
CA PRO A 125 -11.63 -9.78 -4.68
C PRO A 125 -12.52 -10.48 -3.65
N PHE A 126 -13.18 -9.70 -2.77
CA PHE A 126 -14.30 -10.25 -2.02
C PHE A 126 -15.30 -10.73 -3.06
N ALA A 127 -15.59 -12.04 -3.08
CA ALA A 127 -16.74 -12.52 -3.83
C ALA A 127 -17.93 -11.69 -3.34
N SER A 128 -18.51 -10.85 -4.21
CA SER A 128 -19.80 -10.26 -3.93
C SER A 128 -20.69 -11.44 -3.60
N GLY A 129 -21.22 -11.49 -2.38
CA GLY A 129 -22.12 -12.56 -1.99
C GLY A 129 -23.22 -12.61 -3.03
N ASP A 130 -23.16 -13.62 -3.91
CA ASP A 130 -24.22 -13.95 -4.83
C ASP A 130 -25.39 -14.39 -3.96
N GLY A 131 -26.17 -13.40 -3.53
CA GLY A 131 -27.51 -13.56 -3.04
C GLY A 131 -28.38 -14.04 -4.19
N LYS A 132 -28.19 -15.28 -4.63
CA LYS A 132 -29.23 -16.04 -5.30
C LYS A 132 -30.34 -16.23 -4.27
N ARG A 133 -31.25 -15.24 -4.21
CA ARG A 133 -32.63 -15.50 -3.82
C ARG A 133 -33.12 -16.59 -4.77
N ALA A 134 -33.22 -17.82 -4.27
CA ALA A 134 -34.07 -18.82 -4.85
C ALA A 134 -35.49 -18.22 -4.90
N ARG A 135 -35.90 -17.79 -6.09
CA ARG A 135 -37.29 -17.61 -6.48
C ARG A 135 -37.60 -18.74 -7.45
N GLY A 136 -38.64 -19.50 -7.16
CA GLY A 136 -39.14 -20.60 -8.00
C GLY A 136 -38.96 -21.93 -7.31
#